data_AF-A0A9E6W4A0-F1
#
_entry.id   AF-A0A9E6W4A0-F1
#
_cell.length_a   1.000
_cell.length_b   1.000
_cell.length_c   1.000
_cell.angle_alpha   90.00
_cell.angle_beta   90.00
_cell.angle_gamma   90.00
#
_symmetry.space_group_name_H-M   'P 1'
#
loop_
_entity.id
_entity.type
_entity.pdbx_description
1 polymer ?
#
loop_
_entity_poly.entity_id
_entity_poly.type
_entity_poly.pdbx_seq_one_letter_code
_entity_poly.pdbx_strand_id
1 'polypeptide(L)'
;MKIQPRQILIVFLAMLAWAAVYVNQEFDFTRLRYNPGQYGQGYIPEGEEWRFAVNKSIRFFLNDFISLVFIYGLFQSVKYVKVALWVMGFGMFILLPTYLIFAILYKEEAFNVLTFLHRITMNPWLMLLLVPAFFYQKMEKKAEAN
;
A
#
# COMPACT_ATOMS: atom_id res chain seq x y z
N MET A 1 -3.22 21.70 -16.94
CA MET A 1 -2.83 21.65 -15.52
C MET A 1 -1.49 22.36 -15.40
N LYS A 2 -1.40 23.53 -14.75
CA LYS A 2 -0.07 24.13 -14.48
C LYS A 2 0.52 23.36 -13.30
N ILE A 3 1.40 22.40 -13.58
CA ILE A 3 2.08 21.62 -12.56
C ILE A 3 3.15 22.51 -11.93
N GLN A 4 3.08 22.70 -10.61
CA GLN A 4 4.08 23.47 -9.88
C GLN A 4 5.33 22.59 -9.63
N PRO A 5 6.54 23.15 -9.62
CA PRO A 5 7.77 22.38 -9.36
C PRO A 5 7.73 21.64 -8.02
N ARG A 6 7.05 22.20 -7.00
CA ARG A 6 6.82 21.54 -5.71
C ARG A 6 6.03 20.22 -5.84
N GLN A 7 5.03 20.17 -6.73
CA GLN A 7 4.23 18.95 -6.94
C GLN A 7 5.07 17.83 -7.53
N ILE A 8 5.90 18.18 -8.53
CA ILE A 8 6.82 17.23 -9.18
C ILE A 8 7.79 16.66 -8.14
N LEU A 9 8.35 17.52 -7.28
CA LEU A 9 9.25 17.09 -6.23
C LEU A 9 8.57 16.12 -5.25
N ILE A 10 7.35 16.43 -4.77
CA ILE A 10 6.62 15.55 -3.84
C ILE A 10 6.33 14.19 -4.50
N VAL A 11 5.85 14.20 -5.73
CA VAL A 11 5.54 12.98 -6.49
C VAL A 11 6.80 12.15 -6.69
N PHE A 12 7.91 12.78 -7.08
CA PHE A 12 9.19 12.12 -7.27
C PHE A 12 9.73 11.51 -5.96
N LEU A 13 9.66 12.25 -4.85
CA LEU A 13 10.05 11.74 -3.53
C LEU A 13 9.17 10.57 -3.09
N ALA A 14 7.86 10.61 -3.35
CA ALA A 14 6.96 9.50 -3.06
C ALA A 14 7.29 8.25 -3.90
N MET A 15 7.63 8.42 -5.18
CA MET A 15 8.09 7.32 -6.03
C MET A 15 9.41 6.72 -5.54
N LEU A 16 10.38 7.55 -5.13
CA LEU A 16 11.62 7.08 -4.53
C LEU A 16 11.38 6.34 -3.22
N ALA A 17 10.46 6.83 -2.38
CA ALA A 17 10.08 6.16 -1.14
C ALA A 17 9.48 4.77 -1.42
N TRP A 18 8.57 4.64 -2.41
CA TRP A 18 8.06 3.32 -2.82
C TRP A 18 9.18 2.40 -3.31
N ALA A 19 10.10 2.91 -4.14
CA ALA A 19 11.24 2.12 -4.61
C ALA A 19 12.10 1.63 -3.43
N ALA A 20 12.33 2.47 -2.42
CA ALA A 20 13.04 2.09 -1.22
C ALA A 20 12.29 0.99 -0.42
N VAL A 21 10.97 1.10 -0.28
CA VAL A 21 10.17 0.05 0.38
C VAL A 21 10.22 -1.27 -0.38
N TYR A 22 10.15 -1.21 -1.71
CA TYR A 22 10.25 -2.38 -2.57
C TYR A 22 11.62 -3.06 -2.49
N VAL A 23 12.71 -2.30 -2.54
CA VAL A 23 14.08 -2.84 -2.38
C VAL A 23 14.25 -3.50 -1.01
N ASN A 24 13.62 -2.95 0.03
CA ASN A 24 13.69 -3.48 1.39
C ASN A 24 12.55 -4.46 1.71
N GLN A 25 11.97 -5.13 0.71
CA GLN A 25 10.82 -6.04 0.91
C GLN A 25 11.12 -7.26 1.82
N GLU A 26 12.39 -7.59 2.05
CA GLU A 26 12.83 -8.71 2.91
C GLU A 26 13.46 -8.23 4.24
N PHE A 27 13.34 -6.94 4.56
CA PHE A 27 13.84 -6.39 5.82
C PHE A 27 12.92 -6.74 7.00
N ASP A 28 13.39 -7.52 7.98
CA ASP A 28 12.61 -7.82 9.19
C ASP A 28 12.66 -6.64 10.17
N PHE A 29 11.54 -5.94 10.35
CA PHE A 29 11.39 -4.82 11.27
C PHE A 29 11.46 -5.26 12.74
N THR A 30 11.11 -6.52 13.06
CA THR A 30 11.16 -7.03 14.43
C THR A 30 12.58 -7.38 14.87
N ARG A 31 13.47 -7.70 13.92
CA ARG A 31 14.87 -8.05 14.17
C ARG A 31 15.86 -6.99 13.67
N LEU A 32 15.36 -5.95 12.99
CA LEU A 32 16.15 -4.91 12.33
C LEU A 32 17.26 -5.48 11.43
N ARG A 33 16.95 -6.57 10.71
CA ARG A 33 17.92 -7.30 9.90
C ARG A 33 17.32 -7.70 8.55
N TYR A 34 18.14 -7.64 7.51
CA TYR A 34 17.80 -8.19 6.20
C TYR A 34 17.85 -9.72 6.25
N ASN A 35 16.75 -10.37 5.89
CA ASN A 35 16.61 -11.81 5.94
C ASN A 35 15.94 -12.33 4.65
N PRO A 36 16.74 -12.67 3.63
CA PRO A 36 16.21 -13.02 2.32
C PRO A 36 15.41 -14.32 2.36
N GLY A 37 14.32 -14.39 1.60
CA GLY A 37 13.44 -15.56 1.56
C GLY A 37 12.63 -15.82 2.84
N GLN A 38 12.65 -14.91 3.81
CA GLN A 38 11.81 -15.01 5.01
C GLN A 38 10.33 -14.99 4.58
N TYR A 39 9.64 -16.11 4.84
CA TYR A 39 8.25 -16.40 4.44
C TYR A 39 8.03 -16.72 2.94
N GLY A 40 9.08 -17.19 2.26
CA GLY A 40 8.95 -17.74 0.90
C GLY A 40 7.95 -18.90 0.84
N GLN A 41 7.15 -18.95 -0.23
CA GLN A 41 6.15 -20.00 -0.48
C GLN A 41 5.10 -20.21 0.63
N GLY A 42 4.85 -19.20 1.47
CA GLY A 42 3.84 -19.29 2.52
C GLY A 42 4.32 -20.02 3.78
N TYR A 43 5.60 -20.39 3.85
CA TYR A 43 6.20 -20.97 5.03
C TYR A 43 6.24 -19.94 6.18
N ILE A 44 5.57 -20.23 7.30
CA ILE A 44 5.63 -19.41 8.51
C ILE A 44 6.11 -20.31 9.66
N PRO A 45 7.32 -20.08 10.21
CA PRO A 45 7.83 -20.83 11.35
C PRO A 45 6.86 -20.75 12.54
N GLU A 46 6.70 -21.88 13.23
CA GLU A 46 5.87 -21.95 14.43
C GLU A 46 6.40 -20.98 15.51
N GLY A 47 5.51 -20.20 16.10
CA GLY A 47 5.86 -19.17 17.09
C GLY A 47 6.37 -17.85 16.50
N GLU A 48 6.51 -17.75 15.18
CA GLU A 48 6.86 -16.49 14.48
C GLU A 48 5.68 -15.82 13.78
N GLU A 49 4.44 -16.27 14.02
CA GLU A 49 3.22 -15.74 13.38
C GLU A 49 3.02 -14.25 13.69
N TRP A 50 3.29 -13.87 14.94
CA TRP A 50 3.22 -12.47 15.36
C TRP A 50 4.26 -11.60 14.65
N ARG A 51 5.47 -12.13 14.38
CA ARG A 51 6.52 -11.41 13.63
C ARG A 51 6.09 -11.22 12.19
N PHE A 52 5.53 -12.27 11.58
CA PHE A 52 4.94 -12.19 10.25
C PHE A 52 3.87 -11.10 10.20
N ALA A 53 2.94 -11.10 11.15
CA ALA A 53 1.86 -10.12 11.23
C ALA A 53 2.37 -8.67 11.37
N VAL A 54 3.32 -8.43 12.29
CA VAL A 54 3.92 -7.10 12.50
C VAL A 54 4.65 -6.62 11.25
N ASN A 55 5.51 -7.46 10.67
CA ASN A 55 6.28 -7.12 9.48
C ASN A 55 5.38 -6.78 8.29
N LYS A 56 4.33 -7.58 8.04
CA LYS A 56 3.37 -7.32 6.97
C LYS A 56 2.54 -6.06 7.25
N SER A 57 2.14 -5.83 8.49
CA SER A 57 1.36 -4.63 8.88
C SER A 57 2.15 -3.34 8.70
N ILE A 58 3.42 -3.30 9.10
CA ILE A 58 4.30 -2.12 8.91
C ILE A 58 4.47 -1.82 7.42
N ARG A 59 4.71 -2.85 6.59
CA ARG A 59 4.85 -2.68 5.14
C ARG A 59 3.56 -2.16 4.51
N PHE A 60 2.42 -2.75 4.88
CA PHE A 60 1.11 -2.30 4.43
C PHE A 60 0.91 -0.82 4.74
N PHE A 61 1.12 -0.43 6.01
CA PHE A 61 0.96 0.94 6.46
C PHE A 61 1.89 1.91 5.72
N LEU A 62 3.16 1.55 5.55
CA LEU A 62 4.14 2.40 4.88
C LEU A 62 3.80 2.60 3.40
N ASN A 63 3.40 1.54 2.69
CA ASN A 63 2.99 1.61 1.29
C ASN A 63 1.76 2.50 1.09
N ASP A 64 0.73 2.33 1.93
CA ASP A 64 -0.49 3.13 1.85
C ASP A 64 -0.26 4.58 2.27
N PHE A 65 0.59 4.82 3.29
CA PHE A 65 0.97 6.17 3.68
C PHE A 65 1.71 6.91 2.56
N ILE A 66 2.67 6.26 1.89
CA ILE A 66 3.36 6.85 0.73
C ILE A 66 2.34 7.14 -0.39
N SER A 67 1.33 6.29 -0.57
CA SER A 67 0.25 6.50 -1.54
C SER A 67 -0.58 7.75 -1.25
N LEU A 68 -0.87 8.02 0.02
CA LEU A 68 -1.55 9.26 0.43
C LEU A 68 -0.71 10.49 0.08
N VAL A 69 0.59 10.46 0.34
CA VAL A 69 1.53 11.53 0.00
C VAL A 69 1.58 11.73 -1.52
N PHE A 70 1.61 10.63 -2.28
CA PHE A 70 1.58 10.66 -3.74
C PHE A 70 0.30 11.31 -4.28
N ILE A 71 -0.87 10.90 -3.78
CA ILE A 71 -2.18 11.47 -4.15
C ILE A 71 -2.23 12.96 -3.79
N TYR A 72 -1.75 13.34 -2.61
CA TYR A 72 -1.65 14.75 -2.22
C TYR A 72 -0.72 15.53 -3.17
N GLY A 73 0.42 14.95 -3.57
CA GLY A 73 1.33 15.52 -4.55
C GLY A 73 0.64 15.83 -5.88
N LEU A 74 -0.12 14.87 -6.41
CA LEU A 74 -0.81 14.99 -7.69
C LEU A 74 -1.94 16.03 -7.68
N PHE A 75 -2.80 15.99 -6.66
CA PHE A 75 -4.04 16.77 -6.67
C PHE A 75 -4.00 18.04 -5.81
N GLN A 76 -3.05 18.15 -4.87
CA GLN A 76 -2.90 19.26 -3.90
C GLN A 76 -4.22 19.66 -3.21
N SER A 77 -5.10 18.69 -2.99
CA SER A 77 -6.40 18.94 -2.38
C SER A 77 -6.71 17.88 -1.34
N VAL A 78 -7.02 18.36 -0.14
CA VAL A 78 -7.36 17.55 1.04
C VAL A 78 -8.60 16.70 0.77
N LYS A 79 -9.48 17.12 -0.14
CA LYS A 79 -10.68 16.35 -0.51
C LYS A 79 -10.32 14.96 -1.05
N TYR A 80 -9.33 14.88 -1.94
CA TYR A 80 -8.91 13.60 -2.53
C TYR A 80 -8.18 12.73 -1.50
N VAL A 81 -7.37 13.36 -0.62
CA VAL A 81 -6.70 12.66 0.48
C VAL A 81 -7.70 12.05 1.46
N LYS A 82 -8.81 12.75 1.78
CA LYS A 82 -9.87 12.20 2.64
C LYS A 82 -10.49 10.93 2.06
N VAL A 83 -10.76 10.90 0.75
CA VAL A 83 -11.28 9.70 0.09
C VAL A 83 -10.25 8.58 0.10
N ALA A 84 -8.98 8.88 -0.18
CA ALA A 84 -7.90 7.91 -0.11
C ALA A 84 -7.69 7.36 1.31
N LEU A 85 -7.88 8.18 2.35
CA LEU A 85 -7.84 7.75 3.75
C LEU A 85 -8.94 6.74 4.08
N TRP A 86 -10.15 6.90 3.54
CA TRP A 86 -11.22 5.90 3.70
C TRP A 86 -10.84 4.56 3.06
N VAL A 87 -10.23 4.60 1.88
CA VAL A 87 -9.77 3.38 1.18
C VAL A 87 -8.62 2.72 1.93
N MET A 88 -7.65 3.50 2.43
CA MET A 88 -6.60 3.00 3.31
C MET A 88 -7.17 2.38 4.58
N GLY A 89 -8.18 3.01 5.20
CA GLY A 89 -8.86 2.47 6.38
C GLY A 89 -9.52 1.12 6.08
N PHE A 90 -10.23 1.01 4.95
CA PHE A 90 -10.78 -0.26 4.48
C PHE A 90 -9.69 -1.33 4.30
N GLY A 91 -8.57 -0.97 3.65
CA GLY A 91 -7.44 -1.86 3.50
C GLY A 91 -6.84 -2.31 4.84
N MET A 92 -6.66 -1.38 5.77
CA MET A 92 -6.02 -1.61 7.06
C MET A 92 -6.88 -2.40 8.04
N PHE A 93 -8.19 -2.17 8.07
CA PHE A 93 -9.09 -2.77 9.06
C PHE A 93 -9.87 -3.98 8.53
N ILE A 94 -9.97 -4.15 7.21
CA ILE A 94 -10.71 -5.26 6.60
C ILE A 94 -9.76 -6.17 5.82
N LEU A 95 -9.06 -5.65 4.81
CA LEU A 95 -8.23 -6.50 3.93
C LEU A 95 -7.01 -7.09 4.66
N LEU A 96 -6.27 -6.27 5.40
CA LEU A 96 -5.06 -6.69 6.10
C LEU A 96 -5.36 -7.76 7.17
N PRO A 97 -6.33 -7.59 8.08
CA PRO A 97 -6.67 -8.64 9.04
C PRO A 97 -7.16 -9.92 8.37
N THR A 98 -7.99 -9.79 7.32
CA THR A 98 -8.44 -10.95 6.53
C THR A 98 -7.25 -11.70 5.96
N TYR A 99 -6.35 -10.99 5.27
CA TYR A 99 -5.12 -11.56 4.73
C TYR A 99 -4.27 -12.27 5.79
N LEU A 100 -4.05 -11.63 6.95
CA LEU A 100 -3.25 -12.19 8.03
C LEU A 100 -3.87 -13.46 8.63
N ILE A 101 -5.19 -13.45 8.87
CA ILE A 101 -5.92 -14.61 9.39
C ILE A 101 -5.76 -15.80 8.43
N PHE A 102 -6.04 -15.60 7.14
CA PHE A 102 -5.91 -16.67 6.15
C PHE A 102 -4.45 -17.15 6.00
N ALA A 103 -3.48 -16.23 6.02
CA ALA A 103 -2.06 -16.57 5.90
C ALA A 103 -1.55 -17.40 7.09
N ILE A 104 -1.99 -17.08 8.30
CA ILE A 104 -1.56 -17.78 9.51
C ILE A 104 -2.25 -19.15 9.66
N LEU A 105 -3.56 -19.22 9.35
CA LEU A 105 -4.33 -20.45 9.51
C LEU A 105 -4.03 -21.52 8.45
N TYR A 106 -3.87 -21.11 7.19
CA TYR A 106 -3.78 -22.04 6.06
C TYR A 106 -2.38 -22.12 5.44
N LYS A 107 -1.44 -21.26 5.85
CA LYS A 107 -0.02 -21.27 5.48
C LYS A 107 0.21 -21.62 3.99
N GLU A 108 0.82 -22.76 3.71
CA GLU A 108 1.20 -23.22 2.36
C GLU A 108 -0.01 -23.66 1.52
N GLU A 109 -1.06 -24.20 2.13
CA GLU A 109 -2.26 -24.70 1.42
C GLU A 109 -2.99 -23.58 0.69
N ALA A 110 -3.05 -22.39 1.31
CA ALA A 110 -3.69 -21.23 0.72
C ALA A 110 -2.72 -20.35 -0.09
N PHE A 111 -1.44 -20.71 -0.22
CA PHE A 111 -0.40 -19.82 -0.79
C PHE A 111 -0.78 -19.28 -2.18
N ASN A 112 -1.32 -20.12 -3.05
CA ASN A 112 -1.73 -19.74 -4.41
C ASN A 112 -2.85 -18.68 -4.40
N VAL A 113 -3.86 -18.86 -3.54
CA VAL A 113 -4.99 -17.93 -3.42
C VAL A 113 -4.55 -16.64 -2.70
N LEU A 114 -3.77 -16.79 -1.63
CA LEU A 114 -3.19 -15.70 -0.86
C LEU A 114 -2.28 -14.82 -1.69
N THR A 115 -1.62 -15.32 -2.74
CA THR A 115 -0.77 -14.51 -3.61
C THR A 115 -1.56 -13.41 -4.33
N PHE A 116 -2.81 -13.67 -4.71
CA PHE A 116 -3.69 -12.64 -5.30
C PHE A 116 -4.08 -11.59 -4.26
N LEU A 117 -4.52 -12.05 -3.09
CA LEU A 117 -4.90 -11.16 -1.98
C LEU A 117 -3.70 -10.33 -1.48
N HIS A 118 -2.51 -10.94 -1.48
CA HIS A 118 -1.24 -10.31 -1.14
C HIS A 118 -0.93 -9.17 -2.09
N ARG A 119 -1.12 -9.33 -3.40
CA ARG A 119 -0.89 -8.24 -4.35
C ARG A 119 -1.83 -7.07 -4.07
N ILE A 120 -3.12 -7.33 -3.89
CA ILE A 120 -4.12 -6.28 -3.64
C ILE A 120 -3.86 -5.55 -2.32
N THR A 121 -3.42 -6.28 -1.29
CA THR A 121 -3.23 -5.75 0.06
C THR A 121 -1.85 -5.09 0.21
N MET A 122 -0.78 -5.77 -0.19
CA MET A 122 0.59 -5.31 0.09
C MET A 122 1.14 -4.32 -0.94
N ASN A 123 0.52 -4.23 -2.12
CA ASN A 123 0.81 -3.16 -3.07
C ASN A 123 -0.36 -2.16 -3.07
N PRO A 124 -0.09 -0.87 -3.31
CA PRO A 124 -1.10 0.18 -3.23
C PRO A 124 -2.03 0.22 -4.45
N TRP A 125 -2.49 -0.92 -4.96
CA TRP A 125 -3.34 -0.98 -6.16
C TRP A 125 -4.65 -0.22 -5.97
N LEU A 126 -5.28 -0.34 -4.80
CA LEU A 126 -6.51 0.38 -4.49
C LEU A 126 -6.30 1.89 -4.56
N MET A 127 -5.17 2.38 -4.04
CA MET A 127 -4.81 3.79 -4.07
C MET A 127 -4.47 4.27 -5.49
N LEU A 128 -3.76 3.45 -6.27
CA LEU A 128 -3.45 3.75 -7.67
C LEU A 128 -4.72 3.81 -8.54
N LEU A 129 -5.73 2.99 -8.24
CA LEU A 129 -7.03 3.04 -8.91
C LEU A 129 -7.81 4.34 -8.61
N LEU A 130 -7.57 4.98 -7.47
CA LEU A 130 -8.17 6.28 -7.15
C LEU A 130 -7.64 7.40 -8.03
N VAL A 131 -6.39 7.30 -8.51
CA VAL A 131 -5.77 8.34 -9.34
C VAL A 131 -6.58 8.63 -10.61
N PRO A 132 -6.86 7.65 -11.50
CA PRO A 132 -7.69 7.90 -12.68
C PRO A 132 -9.12 8.33 -12.32
N ALA A 133 -9.71 7.78 -11.26
CA ALA A 133 -11.04 8.17 -10.79
C ALA A 133 -11.09 9.66 -10.39
N PHE A 134 -10.07 10.14 -9.69
CA PHE A 134 -9.95 11.55 -9.29
C PHE A 134 -9.66 12.47 -10.48
N PHE A 135 -8.89 11.99 -11.47
CA PHE A 135 -8.71 12.71 -12.72
C PHE A 135 -10.05 12.91 -13.45
N TYR A 136 -10.84 11.84 -13.59
CA TYR A 136 -12.16 11.91 -14.23
C TYR A 136 -13.10 12.89 -13.49
N GLN A 137 -13.24 12.74 -12.17
CA GLN A 137 -14.07 13.63 -11.35
C GLN A 137 -13.66 15.11 -11.47
N LYS A 138 -12.35 15.38 -11.61
CA LYS A 138 -11.84 16.75 -11.78
C LYS A 138 -12.17 17.32 -13.15
N MET A 139 -12.18 16.47 -14.19
CA MET A 139 -12.52 16.87 -15.56
C MET A 139 -14.00 17.23 -15.67
N GLU A 140 -14.90 16.42 -15.12
CA GLU A 140 -16.35 16.69 -15.12
C GLU A 140 -16.68 18.01 -14.42
N LYS A 141 -16.15 18.23 -13.22
CA LYS A 141 -16.35 19.50 -12.47
C LYS A 141 -15.86 20.73 -13.22
N LYS A 142 -14.85 20.59 -14.09
CA LYS A 142 -14.36 21.69 -14.92
C LYS A 142 -15.28 21.94 -16.12
N ALA A 143 -15.90 20.89 -16.67
CA ALA A 143 -16.86 21.00 -17.76
C ALA A 143 -18.17 21.66 -17.30
N GLU A 144 -18.65 21.35 -16.09
CA GLU A 144 -19.86 21.96 -15.51
C GLU A 144 -19.70 23.43 -15.12
N ALA A 145 -18.46 23.91 -14.95
CA ALA A 145 -18.16 25.28 -14.51
C ALA A 145 -17.88 26.25 -15.66
N ASN A 146 -17.94 25.78 -16.91
CA ASN A 146 -17.78 26.55 -18.15
C ASN A 146 -19.11 26.65 -18.89
#